data_AF-A0A0Q9X0U7-F1
#
_entry.id   AF-A0A0Q9X0U7-F1
#
_cell.length_a   1.000
_cell.length_b   1.000
_cell.length_c   1.000
_cell.angle_alpha   90.00
_cell.angle_beta   90.00
_cell.angle_gamma   90.00
#
_symmetry.space_group_name_H-M   'P 1'
#
loop_
_entity.id
_entity.type
_entity.pdbx_description
1 polymer ?
#
loop_
_entity_poly.entity_id
_entity_poly.type
_entity_poly.pdbx_seq_one_letter_code
_entity_poly.pdbx_strand_id
1 'polypeptide(L)'
;MKQRTLKEECQNERRKFKKIGQKYYHIENNEKLSWFSALQRCAEWGGHLVHLKSDEEWNLVKEKLEMGYRYWVDLNDLQTDNTFMSATTGEEAKFVKWHSGEPGPDNNEHCVELGRFDGFDMNDFYCFEKKNFICESSNEREELGECAGMQEDLWLKYQKSTGHSRELIMII
;
A
#
# COMPACT_ATOMS: atom_id res chain seq x y z
N MET A 1 -17.75 3.64 -27.99
CA MET A 1 -16.82 3.13 -26.96
C MET A 1 -17.61 3.05 -25.66
N LYS A 2 -17.81 1.86 -25.08
CA LYS A 2 -18.55 1.71 -23.82
C LYS A 2 -17.62 2.09 -22.68
N GLN A 3 -17.92 3.18 -21.96
CA GLN A 3 -17.27 3.47 -20.68
C GLN A 3 -17.64 2.37 -19.68
N ARG A 4 -16.66 1.87 -18.94
CA ARG A 4 -16.87 0.89 -17.88
C ARG A 4 -17.51 1.60 -16.69
N THR A 5 -18.32 0.87 -15.92
CA THR A 5 -18.89 1.41 -14.68
C THR A 5 -17.83 1.44 -13.59
N LEU A 6 -17.92 2.41 -12.66
CA LEU A 6 -17.00 2.52 -11.50
C LEU A 6 -16.91 1.20 -10.69
N LYS A 7 -18.02 0.44 -10.66
CA LYS A 7 -18.10 -0.88 -10.05
C LYS A 7 -17.24 -1.93 -10.76
N GLU A 8 -17.23 -1.92 -12.10
CA GLU A 8 -16.39 -2.83 -12.89
C GLU A 8 -14.90 -2.46 -12.78
N GLU A 9 -14.59 -1.17 -12.66
CA GLU A 9 -13.22 -0.69 -12.48
C GLU A 9 -12.64 -1.16 -11.16
N CYS A 10 -13.29 -0.89 -10.03
CA CYS A 10 -12.80 -1.34 -8.73
C CYS A 10 -12.75 -2.88 -8.60
N GLN A 11 -13.71 -3.61 -9.19
CA GLN A 11 -13.64 -5.07 -9.22
C GLN A 11 -12.43 -5.58 -10.01
N ASN A 12 -12.05 -4.91 -11.10
CA ASN A 12 -10.85 -5.25 -11.85
C ASN A 12 -9.57 -4.93 -11.08
N GLU A 13 -9.53 -3.82 -10.34
CA GLU A 13 -8.38 -3.50 -9.47
C GLU A 13 -8.20 -4.54 -8.36
N ARG A 14 -9.28 -5.01 -7.73
CA ARG A 14 -9.19 -6.07 -6.72
C ARG A 14 -8.72 -7.42 -7.26
N ARG A 15 -9.06 -7.74 -8.51
CA ARG A 15 -8.57 -8.98 -9.17
C ARG A 15 -7.06 -9.00 -9.36
N LYS A 16 -6.37 -7.86 -9.20
CA LYS A 16 -4.91 -7.77 -9.26
C LYS A 16 -4.22 -8.44 -8.09
N PHE A 17 -4.89 -8.54 -6.94
CA PHE A 17 -4.31 -9.09 -5.72
C PHE A 17 -4.43 -10.62 -5.69
N LYS A 18 -3.34 -11.28 -5.30
CA LYS A 18 -3.22 -12.73 -5.15
C LYS A 18 -3.00 -13.07 -3.67
N LYS A 19 -3.65 -14.12 -3.19
CA LYS A 19 -3.44 -14.58 -1.81
C LYS A 19 -2.04 -15.19 -1.64
N ILE A 20 -1.30 -14.71 -0.64
CA ILE A 20 -0.01 -15.26 -0.22
C ILE A 20 -0.05 -15.36 1.31
N GLY A 21 0.05 -16.57 1.85
CA GLY A 21 -0.16 -16.78 3.28
C GLY A 21 -1.56 -16.34 3.73
N GLN A 22 -1.61 -15.39 4.68
CA GLN A 22 -2.85 -14.88 5.28
C GLN A 22 -3.39 -13.60 4.63
N LYS A 23 -2.63 -12.96 3.74
CA LYS A 23 -3.01 -11.67 3.13
C LYS A 23 -3.01 -11.76 1.61
N TYR A 24 -3.36 -10.65 0.98
CA TYR A 24 -3.42 -10.51 -0.46
C TYR A 24 -2.38 -9.50 -0.92
N TYR A 25 -1.67 -9.81 -2.01
CA TYR A 25 -0.61 -8.98 -2.53
C TYR A 25 -0.73 -8.79 -4.02
N HIS A 26 -0.37 -7.61 -4.49
CA HIS A 26 -0.14 -7.33 -5.89
C HIS A 26 1.31 -6.88 -6.07
N ILE A 27 2.10 -7.67 -6.80
CA ILE A 27 3.49 -7.36 -7.14
C ILE A 27 3.47 -6.76 -8.55
N GLU A 28 3.73 -5.45 -8.65
CA GLU A 28 3.76 -4.75 -9.93
C GLU A 28 5.18 -4.73 -10.48
N ASN A 29 5.37 -5.33 -11.66
CA ASN A 29 6.66 -5.52 -12.33
C ASN A 29 6.77 -4.75 -13.66
N ASN A 30 5.66 -4.18 -14.15
CA ASN A 30 5.57 -3.53 -15.46
C ASN A 30 5.53 -2.00 -15.35
N GLU A 31 5.45 -1.46 -14.14
CA GLU A 31 5.42 -0.04 -13.87
C GLU A 31 6.39 0.33 -12.75
N LYS A 32 7.16 1.40 -12.98
CA LYS A 32 8.11 1.91 -11.99
C LYS A 32 7.70 3.30 -11.52
N LEU A 33 7.53 3.45 -10.22
CA LEU A 33 7.04 4.67 -9.58
C LEU A 33 8.00 5.13 -8.48
N SER A 34 7.95 6.43 -8.14
CA SER A 34 8.55 6.91 -6.90
C SER A 34 7.83 6.30 -5.70
N TRP A 35 8.46 6.35 -4.53
CA TRP A 35 7.86 5.80 -3.31
C TRP A 35 6.50 6.44 -3.01
N PHE A 36 6.40 7.77 -3.13
CA PHE A 36 5.15 8.52 -2.96
C PHE A 36 4.07 8.12 -3.98
N SER A 37 4.43 7.96 -5.25
CA SER A 37 3.47 7.55 -6.28
C SER A 37 3.04 6.09 -6.11
N ALA A 38 3.91 5.22 -5.59
CA ALA A 38 3.57 3.84 -5.28
C ALA A 38 2.59 3.72 -4.11
N LEU A 39 2.76 4.55 -3.05
CA LEU A 39 1.76 4.67 -1.96
C LEU A 39 0.38 5.00 -2.52
N GLN A 40 0.30 6.06 -3.32
CA GLN A 40 -0.95 6.48 -3.94
C GLN A 40 -1.53 5.37 -4.81
N ARG A 41 -0.70 4.69 -5.61
CA ARG A 41 -1.18 3.66 -6.51
C ARG A 41 -1.77 2.46 -5.77
N CYS A 42 -1.12 2.01 -4.70
CA CYS A 42 -1.67 0.93 -3.90
C CYS A 42 -3.01 1.32 -3.25
N ALA A 43 -3.15 2.57 -2.81
CA ALA A 43 -4.41 3.10 -2.28
C ALA A 43 -5.52 3.12 -3.34
N GLU A 44 -5.22 3.56 -4.57
CA GLU A 44 -6.15 3.53 -5.71
C GLU A 44 -6.63 2.10 -6.03
N TRP A 45 -5.80 1.10 -5.79
CA TRP A 45 -6.13 -0.32 -5.98
C TRP A 45 -6.83 -0.95 -4.77
N GLY A 46 -7.12 -0.18 -3.72
CA GLY A 46 -7.81 -0.66 -2.52
C GLY A 46 -6.92 -1.43 -1.55
N GLY A 47 -5.61 -1.15 -1.56
CA GLY A 47 -4.62 -1.65 -0.61
C GLY A 47 -3.70 -0.54 -0.12
N HIS A 48 -2.51 -0.92 0.33
CA HIS A 48 -1.43 0.01 0.71
C HIS A 48 -0.08 -0.59 0.27
N LEU A 49 1.02 0.18 0.32
CA LEU A 49 2.34 -0.43 0.12
C LEU A 49 2.55 -1.52 1.16
N VAL A 50 3.25 -2.59 0.79
CA VAL A 50 3.43 -3.75 1.65
C VAL A 50 4.06 -3.36 2.99
N HIS A 51 3.44 -3.84 4.06
CA HIS A 51 3.91 -3.65 5.43
C HIS A 51 4.23 -5.01 6.04
N LEU A 52 5.47 -5.43 5.84
CA LEU A 52 5.98 -6.73 6.29
C LEU A 52 6.12 -6.76 7.81
N LYS A 53 5.54 -7.77 8.47
CA LYS A 53 5.48 -7.86 9.94
C LYS A 53 6.27 -9.00 10.55
N SER A 54 6.78 -9.94 9.75
CA SER A 54 7.45 -11.14 10.25
C SER A 54 8.36 -11.80 9.22
N ASP A 55 9.27 -12.65 9.70
CA ASP A 55 10.11 -13.52 8.86
C ASP A 55 9.28 -14.42 7.95
N GLU A 56 8.20 -15.00 8.47
CA GLU A 56 7.30 -15.89 7.72
C GLU A 56 6.67 -15.14 6.55
N GLU A 57 6.10 -13.96 6.82
CA GLU A 57 5.51 -13.12 5.79
C GLU A 57 6.54 -12.69 4.73
N TRP A 58 7.71 -12.22 5.17
CA TRP A 58 8.78 -11.82 4.26
C TRP A 58 9.24 -12.97 3.37
N ASN A 59 9.45 -14.16 3.92
CA ASN A 59 9.86 -15.33 3.12
C ASN A 59 8.81 -15.68 2.05
N LEU A 60 7.53 -15.69 2.41
CA LEU A 60 6.44 -16.00 1.48
C LEU A 60 6.32 -14.97 0.34
N VAL A 61 6.47 -13.68 0.64
CA VAL A 61 6.44 -12.60 -0.36
C VAL A 61 7.70 -12.66 -1.23
N LYS A 62 8.88 -12.81 -0.61
CA LYS A 62 10.19 -12.89 -1.27
C LYS A 62 10.25 -13.97 -2.34
N GLU A 63 9.65 -15.13 -2.11
CA GLU A 63 9.58 -16.22 -3.09
C GLU A 63 8.86 -15.85 -4.40
N LYS A 64 8.07 -14.77 -4.40
CA LYS A 64 7.31 -14.32 -5.58
C LYS A 64 7.97 -13.14 -6.29
N LEU A 65 9.08 -12.62 -5.77
CA LEU A 65 9.79 -11.49 -6.34
C LEU A 65 10.75 -11.95 -7.45
N GLU A 66 10.98 -11.07 -8.43
CA GLU A 66 11.89 -11.35 -9.55
C GLU A 66 13.31 -10.90 -9.22
N MET A 67 14.29 -11.79 -9.37
CA MET A 67 15.70 -11.45 -9.15
C MET A 67 16.15 -10.32 -10.08
N GLY A 68 16.90 -9.37 -9.55
CA GLY A 68 17.36 -8.18 -10.28
C GLY A 68 16.34 -7.02 -10.30
N TYR A 69 15.15 -7.21 -9.73
CA TYR A 69 14.18 -6.13 -9.54
C TYR A 69 14.26 -5.53 -8.13
N ARG A 70 13.97 -4.23 -8.06
CA ARG A 70 13.92 -3.44 -6.82
C ARG A 70 12.47 -3.06 -6.52
N TYR A 71 12.06 -3.19 -5.27
CA TYR A 71 10.66 -3.03 -4.85
C TYR A 71 10.50 -2.05 -3.70
N TRP A 72 9.56 -1.12 -3.79
CA TRP A 72 9.17 -0.29 -2.65
C TRP A 72 8.35 -1.05 -1.60
N VAL A 73 8.61 -0.74 -0.32
CA VAL A 73 7.80 -1.14 0.84
C VAL A 73 7.34 0.10 1.60
N ASP A 74 6.46 -0.05 2.59
CA ASP A 74 5.82 1.10 3.26
C ASP A 74 6.67 1.83 4.31
N LEU A 75 7.95 1.48 4.45
CA LEU A 75 8.84 2.04 5.46
C LEU A 75 9.57 3.29 4.94
N ASN A 76 9.75 4.26 5.82
CA ASN A 76 10.47 5.51 5.57
C ASN A 76 10.98 6.12 6.87
N ASP A 77 11.98 6.99 6.84
CA ASP A 77 12.44 7.77 8.01
C ASP A 77 12.33 9.30 7.76
N LEU A 78 11.43 9.71 6.86
CA LEU A 78 11.23 11.11 6.42
C LEU A 78 11.04 12.13 7.56
N GLN A 79 10.55 11.68 8.72
CA GLN A 79 10.31 12.54 9.88
C GLN A 79 11.53 12.68 10.78
N THR A 80 12.33 11.63 10.92
CA THR A 80 13.46 11.58 11.85
C THR A 80 14.45 10.54 11.34
N ASP A 81 15.62 11.01 10.90
CA ASP A 81 16.69 10.16 10.38
C ASP A 81 16.95 8.96 11.29
N ASN A 82 17.09 7.78 10.68
CA ASN A 82 17.28 6.48 11.35
C ASN A 82 16.09 6.00 12.21
N THR A 83 14.94 6.66 12.15
CA THR A 83 13.69 6.21 12.80
C THR A 83 12.67 5.82 11.74
N PHE A 84 12.65 4.52 11.38
CA PHE A 84 11.82 4.01 10.30
C PHE A 84 10.38 3.79 10.75
N MET A 85 9.47 4.50 10.09
CA MET A 85 8.03 4.49 10.32
C MET A 85 7.30 3.85 9.14
N SER A 86 6.22 3.13 9.44
CA SER A 86 5.29 2.62 8.43
C SER A 86 4.34 3.73 8.00
N ALA A 87 4.30 4.02 6.70
CA ALA A 87 3.34 4.97 6.12
C ALA A 87 1.90 4.45 6.20
N THR A 88 1.70 3.14 6.29
CA THR A 88 0.37 2.52 6.41
C THR A 88 -0.20 2.66 7.81
N THR A 89 0.61 2.38 8.84
CA THR A 89 0.15 2.28 10.23
C THR A 89 0.45 3.51 11.05
N GLY A 90 1.43 4.32 10.65
CA GLY A 90 1.98 5.41 11.45
C GLY A 90 2.81 4.94 12.64
N GLU A 91 3.11 3.64 12.75
CA GLU A 91 3.93 3.08 13.83
C GLU A 91 5.38 2.88 13.39
N GLU A 92 6.30 2.87 14.37
CA GLU A 92 7.70 2.51 14.15
C GLU A 92 7.82 1.06 13.71
N ALA A 93 8.76 0.80 12.79
CA ALA A 93 8.99 -0.51 12.19
C ALA A 93 9.46 -1.52 13.25
N LYS A 94 8.60 -2.49 13.57
CA LYS A 94 8.93 -3.61 14.47
C LYS A 94 9.67 -4.75 13.76
N PHE A 95 9.55 -4.82 12.44
CA PHE A 95 10.21 -5.81 11.61
C PHE A 95 11.04 -5.10 10.53
N VAL A 96 12.34 -5.35 10.57
CA VAL A 96 13.31 -4.88 9.57
C VAL A 96 14.28 -6.00 9.25
N LYS A 97 14.68 -6.09 7.98
CA LYS A 97 15.69 -7.02 7.48
C LYS A 97 16.72 -6.29 6.66
N TRP A 98 17.48 -5.41 7.30
CA TRP A 98 18.51 -4.64 6.63
C TRP A 98 19.55 -5.53 5.97
N HIS A 99 19.95 -5.16 4.76
CA HIS A 99 21.16 -5.68 4.16
C HIS A 99 22.37 -5.26 5.02
N SER A 100 23.46 -6.03 4.98
CA SER A 100 24.66 -5.70 5.74
C SER A 100 25.20 -4.32 5.34
N GLY A 101 25.32 -3.42 6.33
CA GLY A 101 25.77 -2.04 6.13
C GLY A 101 24.64 -1.02 5.96
N GLU A 102 23.37 -1.46 5.94
CA GLU A 102 22.19 -0.59 5.86
C GLU A 102 21.52 -0.40 7.25
N PRO A 103 20.84 0.72 7.50
CA PRO A 103 20.71 1.89 6.61
C PRO A 103 22.04 2.62 6.37
N GLY A 104 22.19 3.22 5.19
CA GLY A 104 23.40 3.88 4.76
C GLY A 104 23.70 5.19 5.52
N PRO A 105 24.92 5.76 5.38
CA PRO A 105 25.26 7.03 6.01
C PRO A 105 24.72 8.25 5.24
N ASP A 106 24.09 8.07 4.08
CA ASP A 106 23.55 9.17 3.28
C ASP A 106 22.21 9.64 3.86
N ASN A 107 22.21 10.86 4.39
CA ASN A 107 21.06 11.48 5.00
C ASN A 107 19.97 11.94 4.02
N ASN A 108 20.01 11.51 2.76
CA ASN A 108 18.98 11.80 1.75
C ASN A 108 18.25 10.53 1.29
N GLU A 109 18.63 9.35 1.77
CA GLU A 109 18.04 8.06 1.42
C GLU A 109 16.89 7.70 2.39
N HIS A 110 15.70 8.29 2.23
CA HIS A 110 14.66 8.18 3.28
C HIS A 110 13.58 7.10 3.09
N CYS A 111 13.60 6.34 1.99
CA CYS A 111 12.53 5.40 1.64
C CYS A 111 13.06 4.00 1.45
N VAL A 112 12.38 2.99 1.99
CA VAL A 112 12.92 1.62 2.01
C VAL A 112 12.50 0.83 0.78
N GLU A 113 13.48 0.19 0.16
CA GLU A 113 13.31 -0.78 -0.91
C GLU A 113 13.81 -2.17 -0.53
N LEU A 114 13.45 -3.16 -1.36
CA LEU A 114 14.03 -4.49 -1.40
C LEU A 114 14.80 -4.67 -2.70
N GLY A 115 15.85 -5.51 -2.69
CA GLY A 115 16.46 -6.02 -3.93
C GLY A 115 17.54 -5.17 -4.58
N ARG A 116 18.17 -4.25 -3.83
CA ARG A 116 19.31 -3.44 -4.31
C ARG A 116 20.56 -4.27 -4.55
N PHE A 117 20.84 -5.16 -3.61
CA PHE A 117 22.05 -5.99 -3.54
C PHE A 117 21.70 -7.46 -3.86
N ASP A 118 22.54 -8.39 -3.40
CA ASP A 118 22.25 -9.81 -3.51
C ASP A 118 21.06 -10.18 -2.61
N GLY A 119 19.96 -10.61 -3.23
CA GLY A 119 18.75 -11.03 -2.53
C GLY A 119 17.69 -9.93 -2.42
N PHE A 120 16.94 -9.91 -1.32
CA PHE A 120 15.78 -9.02 -1.11
C PHE A 120 15.74 -8.44 0.30
N ASP A 121 16.91 -8.29 0.90
CA ASP A 121 17.06 -7.58 2.16
C ASP A 121 16.83 -6.08 1.92
N MET A 122 16.43 -5.38 2.99
CA MET A 122 16.01 -3.99 2.99
C MET A 122 17.20 -3.04 2.84
N ASN A 123 16.97 -1.94 2.15
CA ASN A 123 17.90 -0.83 1.96
C ASN A 123 17.10 0.46 1.91
N ASP A 124 17.55 1.52 2.57
CA ASP A 124 17.00 2.86 2.45
C ASP A 124 17.56 3.56 1.19
N PHE A 125 16.72 4.31 0.47
CA PHE A 125 17.08 4.89 -0.82
C PHE A 125 16.32 6.18 -1.11
N TYR A 126 16.81 6.94 -2.10
CA TYR A 126 16.17 8.18 -2.55
C TYR A 126 14.72 7.94 -2.99
N CYS A 127 13.77 8.58 -2.30
CA CYS A 127 12.33 8.37 -2.46
C CYS A 127 11.78 8.67 -3.87
N PHE A 128 12.45 9.55 -4.63
CA PHE A 128 12.00 9.95 -5.98
C PHE A 128 12.43 8.98 -7.08
N GLU A 129 13.28 8.00 -6.76
CA GLU A 129 13.72 6.99 -7.71
C GLU A 129 12.59 6.05 -8.11
N LYS A 130 12.59 5.62 -9.38
CA LYS A 130 11.48 4.82 -9.92
C LYS A 130 11.76 3.33 -9.79
N LYS A 131 10.89 2.62 -9.08
CA LYS A 131 11.04 1.19 -8.79
C LYS A 131 9.71 0.46 -8.94
N ASN A 132 9.82 -0.86 -9.06
CA ASN A 132 8.66 -1.73 -8.90
C ASN A 132 8.13 -1.59 -7.46
N PHE A 133 6.94 -2.08 -7.19
CA PHE A 133 6.33 -1.92 -5.88
C PHE A 133 5.40 -3.08 -5.56
N ILE A 134 5.17 -3.28 -4.27
CA ILE A 134 4.35 -4.36 -3.75
C ILE A 134 3.21 -3.71 -2.98
N CYS A 135 1.98 -3.98 -3.41
CA CYS A 135 0.79 -3.61 -2.66
C CYS A 135 0.31 -4.78 -1.81
N GLU A 136 -0.22 -4.49 -0.63
CA GLU A 136 -0.82 -5.44 0.30
C GLU A 136 -2.28 -5.04 0.58
N SER A 137 -3.12 -6.04 0.83
CA SER A 137 -4.47 -5.88 1.37
C SER A 137 -4.78 -7.03 2.33
N SER A 138 -5.45 -6.72 3.46
CA SER A 138 -5.85 -7.69 4.48
C SER A 138 -7.17 -8.41 4.18
N ASN A 139 -7.80 -8.11 3.04
CA ASN A 139 -9.18 -8.52 2.79
C ASN A 139 -9.33 -9.98 2.34
N GLU A 140 -9.54 -10.89 3.29
CA GLU A 140 -10.28 -12.12 3.04
C GLU A 140 -11.81 -11.90 3.01
N ARG A 141 -12.32 -10.72 3.43
CA ARG A 141 -13.74 -10.36 3.38
C ARG A 141 -13.98 -8.86 3.17
N GLU A 142 -14.22 -8.49 1.91
CA GLU A 142 -15.42 -7.72 1.60
C GLU A 142 -16.43 -8.65 0.91
N GLU A 143 -16.95 -9.61 1.67
CA GLU A 143 -18.23 -10.24 1.33
C GLU A 143 -19.33 -9.18 1.52
N LEU A 144 -19.47 -8.32 0.50
CA LEU A 144 -20.70 -7.61 0.08
C LEU A 144 -20.42 -6.52 -0.97
N GLY A 145 -19.36 -6.64 -1.79
CA GLY A 145 -19.32 -5.91 -3.07
C GLY A 145 -19.52 -4.39 -3.00
N GLU A 146 -18.90 -3.71 -2.03
CA GLU A 146 -18.89 -2.25 -1.96
C GLU A 146 -17.47 -1.75 -2.18
N CYS A 147 -17.17 -1.43 -3.44
CA CYS A 147 -16.03 -0.59 -3.80
C CYS A 147 -15.99 0.64 -2.90
N ALA A 148 -14.96 0.77 -2.07
CA ALA A 148 -14.80 1.91 -1.16
C ALA A 148 -14.81 3.21 -1.96
N GLY A 149 -15.95 3.89 -1.90
CA GLY A 149 -16.23 5.11 -2.66
C GLY A 149 -17.68 5.52 -2.49
N MET A 150 -18.15 5.63 -1.23
CA MET A 150 -19.53 6.02 -0.92
C MET A 150 -19.67 6.57 0.53
N GLN A 151 -18.90 7.60 0.91
CA GLN A 151 -19.22 8.33 2.16
C GLN A 151 -20.47 9.22 1.99
N GLU A 152 -20.93 9.49 0.76
CA GLU A 152 -22.20 10.20 0.50
C GLU A 152 -23.44 9.30 0.64
N ASP A 153 -23.31 7.99 0.40
CA ASP A 153 -24.50 7.11 0.28
C ASP A 153 -25.00 6.57 1.60
N LEU A 154 -24.15 6.57 2.64
CA LEU A 154 -24.58 6.28 4.00
C LEU A 154 -25.48 7.40 4.56
N TRP A 155 -25.20 8.67 4.25
CA TRP A 155 -26.07 9.80 4.62
C TRP A 155 -27.41 9.75 3.89
N LEU A 156 -27.42 9.43 2.59
CA LEU A 156 -28.65 9.29 1.81
C LEU A 156 -29.51 8.09 2.27
N LYS A 157 -28.87 6.98 2.67
CA LYS A 157 -29.56 5.83 3.28
C LYS A 157 -30.11 6.18 4.67
N TYR A 158 -29.37 6.91 5.49
CA TYR A 158 -29.82 7.40 6.81
C TYR A 158 -31.04 8.32 6.70
N GLN A 159 -31.02 9.29 5.77
CA GLN A 159 -32.15 10.19 5.50
C GLN A 159 -33.41 9.45 5.06
N LYS A 160 -33.27 8.45 4.18
CA LYS A 160 -34.40 7.61 3.74
C LYS A 160 -34.96 6.74 4.86
N SER A 161 -34.12 6.27 5.78
CA SER A 161 -34.54 5.42 6.91
C SER A 161 -35.19 6.19 8.06
N THR A 162 -34.79 7.45 8.27
CA THR A 162 -35.23 8.27 9.42
C THR A 162 -36.29 9.32 9.05
N GLY A 163 -36.66 9.43 7.77
CA GLY A 163 -37.69 10.37 7.31
C GLY A 163 -37.38 11.84 7.59
N HIS A 164 -36.11 12.20 7.83
CA HIS A 164 -35.72 13.56 8.12
C HIS A 164 -35.83 14.43 6.85
N SER A 165 -36.83 15.30 6.82
CA SER A 165 -36.93 16.38 5.84
C SER A 165 -35.84 17.42 6.12
N ARG A 166 -35.30 18.03 5.05
CA ARG A 166 -34.31 19.11 5.14
C ARG A 166 -34.93 20.35 5.80
N GLU A 167 -34.86 20.43 7.12
CA GLU A 167 -34.82 21.75 7.77
C GLU A 167 -33.37 22.19 7.85
N LEU A 168 -33.11 23.38 7.30
CA LEU A 168 -31.84 24.08 7.43
C LEU A 168 -31.46 24.16 8.90
N ILE A 169 -30.34 23.55 9.27
CA ILE A 169 -29.59 23.99 10.44
C ILE A 169 -28.53 24.97 9.93
N MET A 170 -28.89 26.26 9.91
CA MET A 170 -27.89 27.32 10.11
C MET A 170 -27.46 27.23 11.57
N ILE A 171 -26.20 26.89 11.85
CA ILE A 171 -25.51 27.36 13.06
C ILE A 171 -24.03 27.62 12.70
N ILE A 172 -23.73 28.93 12.66
CA ILE A 172 -22.53 29.67 13.10
C ILE A 172 -21.17 28.97 13.01
#